data_AF-A0A0B2UQF8-F1
#
_entry.id   AF-A0A0B2UQF8-F1
#
_cell.length_a   1.000
_cell.length_b   1.000
_cell.length_c   1.000
_cell.angle_alpha   90.00
_cell.angle_beta   90.00
_cell.angle_gamma   90.00
#
_symmetry.space_group_name_H-M   'P 1'
#
loop_
_entity.id
_entity.type
_entity.pdbx_description
1 polymer ?
#
loop_
_entity_poly.entity_id
_entity_poly.type
_entity_poly.pdbx_seq_one_letter_code
_entity_poly.pdbx_strand_id
1 'polypeptide(L)'
;MVWNSDGKFQLALVFWKAGNRLFHAAALLQKFIIYKDMKKTFSSEEATDQATRVLLATLSIPDGADRPSDLTRHLDIEEQHIANMRLLSNLLRLPIAPSRAGILKEIGRLNIPEIAVESARSLY
;
A
#
# COMPACT_ATOMS: atom_id res chain seq x y z
N MET A 1 18.47 -10.32 -12.73
CA MET A 1 17.50 -9.23 -12.98
C MET A 1 17.59 -8.25 -11.81
N VAL A 2 18.47 -7.25 -11.92
CA VAL A 2 18.72 -6.26 -10.87
C VAL A 2 17.68 -5.15 -11.04
N TRP A 3 16.66 -5.14 -10.18
CA TRP A 3 15.66 -4.08 -10.20
C TRP A 3 16.21 -2.88 -9.41
N ASN A 4 16.60 -1.82 -10.14
CA ASN A 4 16.97 -0.53 -9.57
C ASN A 4 15.80 0.09 -8.78
N SER A 5 16.12 1.02 -7.89
CA SER A 5 15.18 1.72 -7.01
C SER A 5 13.94 2.23 -7.76
N ASP A 6 14.09 2.64 -9.03
CA ASP A 6 13.07 3.18 -9.93
C ASP A 6 11.90 2.23 -10.25
N GLY A 7 12.13 0.91 -10.25
CA GLY A 7 11.10 -0.06 -10.64
C GLY A 7 9.91 -0.15 -9.67
N LYS A 8 10.12 0.12 -8.38
CA LYS A 8 9.03 0.12 -7.37
C LYS A 8 8.17 1.38 -7.44
N PHE A 9 8.73 2.50 -7.91
CA PHE A 9 7.97 3.73 -8.13
C PHE A 9 6.91 3.56 -9.22
N GLN A 10 7.22 2.77 -10.24
CA GLN A 10 6.28 2.50 -11.33
C GLN A 10 5.12 1.61 -10.87
N LEU A 11 5.36 0.59 -10.04
CA LEU A 11 4.29 -0.31 -9.59
C LEU A 11 3.22 0.40 -8.75
N ALA A 12 3.62 1.26 -7.81
CA ALA A 12 2.66 2.04 -7.04
C ALA A 12 1.77 2.90 -7.96
N LEU A 13 2.37 3.55 -8.97
CA LEU A 13 1.63 4.35 -9.95
C LEU A 13 0.71 3.49 -10.83
N VAL A 14 1.16 2.32 -11.28
CA VAL A 14 0.37 1.38 -12.07
C VAL A 14 -0.86 0.93 -11.29
N PHE A 15 -0.72 0.54 -10.02
CA PHE A 15 -1.85 0.17 -9.18
C PHE A 15 -2.85 1.30 -9.00
N TRP A 16 -2.39 2.54 -8.83
CA TRP A 16 -3.28 3.69 -8.76
C TRP A 16 -4.05 3.90 -10.07
N LYS A 17 -3.36 3.91 -11.21
CA LYS A 17 -3.99 4.12 -12.52
C LYS A 17 -4.95 2.98 -12.89
N ALA A 18 -4.69 1.76 -12.42
CA ALA A 18 -5.59 0.62 -12.57
C ALA A 18 -6.77 0.61 -11.56
N GLY A 19 -6.89 1.61 -10.68
CA GLY A 19 -7.94 1.69 -9.68
C GLY A 19 -7.76 0.74 -8.48
N ASN A 20 -6.63 0.02 -8.39
CA ASN A 20 -6.36 -0.91 -7.30
C ASN A 20 -5.72 -0.17 -6.10
N ARG A 21 -6.56 0.54 -5.34
CA ARG A 21 -6.14 1.39 -4.22
C ARG A 21 -5.45 0.62 -3.08
N LEU A 22 -5.89 -0.60 -2.81
CA LEU A 22 -5.32 -1.47 -1.78
C LEU A 22 -3.86 -1.80 -2.09
N PHE A 23 -3.57 -2.22 -3.34
CA PHE A 23 -2.20 -2.52 -3.77
C PHE A 23 -1.35 -1.27 -3.98
N HIS A 24 -1.97 -0.15 -4.35
CA HIS A 24 -1.29 1.15 -4.38
C HIS A 24 -0.73 1.52 -3.00
N ALA A 25 -1.58 1.49 -1.97
CA ALA A 25 -1.17 1.78 -0.59
C ALA A 25 -0.11 0.78 -0.08
N ALA A 26 -0.30 -0.53 -0.34
CA ALA A 26 0.66 -1.55 0.04
C ALA A 26 2.04 -1.34 -0.62
N ALA A 27 2.07 -0.92 -1.89
CA ALA A 27 3.31 -0.62 -2.61
C ALA A 27 4.03 0.59 -2.03
N LEU A 28 3.30 1.66 -1.68
CA LEU A 28 3.86 2.84 -1.02
C LEU A 28 4.42 2.51 0.37
N LEU A 29 3.71 1.69 1.15
CA LEU A 29 4.17 1.25 2.47
C LEU A 29 5.44 0.41 2.37
N GLN A 30 5.48 -0.57 1.47
CA GLN A 30 6.69 -1.36 1.21
C GLN A 30 7.87 -0.47 0.83
N LYS A 31 7.64 0.50 -0.07
CA LYS A 31 8.65 1.48 -0.44
C LYS A 31 9.18 2.20 0.81
N PHE A 32 8.29 2.76 1.64
CA PHE A 32 8.68 3.46 2.88
C PHE A 32 9.54 2.59 3.81
N ILE A 33 9.13 1.33 4.04
CA ILE A 33 9.88 0.36 4.88
C ILE A 33 11.28 0.13 4.33
N ILE A 34 11.40 -0.17 3.04
CA ILE A 34 12.70 -0.46 2.41
C ILE A 34 13.64 0.74 2.51
N TYR A 35 13.14 1.96 2.27
CA TYR A 35 14.00 3.13 2.38
C TYR A 35 14.50 3.34 3.81
N LYS A 36 13.64 3.13 4.81
CA LYS A 36 14.01 3.19 6.23
C LYS A 36 15.06 2.12 6.58
N ASP A 37 14.90 0.89 6.08
CA ASP A 37 15.81 -0.23 6.32
C ASP A 37 17.16 -0.07 5.62
N MET A 38 17.18 0.51 4.40
CA MET A 38 18.41 0.78 3.66
C MET A 38 19.27 1.88 4.29
N LYS A 39 18.87 2.46 5.43
CA LYS A 39 19.50 3.60 6.11
C LYS A 39 19.81 4.76 5.15
N LYS A 40 19.04 4.90 4.06
CA LYS A 40 19.12 6.10 3.24
C LYS A 40 18.60 7.24 4.11
N THR A 41 19.46 8.21 4.41
CA THR A 41 19.07 9.38 5.17
C THR A 41 18.05 10.15 4.35
N PHE A 42 16.77 10.01 4.69
CA PHE A 42 15.77 10.95 4.23
C PHE A 42 16.12 12.32 4.80
N SER A 43 15.90 13.38 4.02
CA SER A 43 15.65 14.66 4.66
C SER A 43 14.36 14.53 5.49
N SER A 44 14.21 15.33 6.56
CA SER A 44 12.97 15.32 7.35
C SER A 44 11.75 15.59 6.48
N GLU A 45 11.89 16.43 5.46
CA GLU A 45 10.85 16.78 4.51
C GLU A 45 10.44 15.59 3.62
N GLU A 46 11.41 14.84 3.09
CA GLU A 46 11.13 13.65 2.27
C GLU A 46 10.46 12.55 3.10
N ALA A 47 10.89 12.36 4.36
CA ALA A 47 10.26 11.42 5.26
C ALA A 47 8.78 11.80 5.50
N THR A 48 8.51 13.08 5.76
CA THR A 48 7.16 13.61 5.95
C THR A 48 6.30 13.48 4.69
N ASP A 49 6.84 13.80 3.50
CA ASP A 49 6.12 13.63 2.23
C ASP A 49 5.75 12.16 1.98
N GLN A 50 6.70 11.23 2.16
CA GLN A 50 6.43 9.81 1.95
C GLN A 50 5.46 9.25 2.99
N ALA A 51 5.60 9.60 4.27
CA ALA A 51 4.67 9.20 5.32
C ALA A 51 3.25 9.71 5.05
N THR A 52 3.13 10.98 4.64
CA THR A 52 1.84 11.59 4.27
C THR A 52 1.17 10.85 3.12
N ARG A 53 1.92 10.50 2.06
CA ARG A 53 1.39 9.73 0.92
C ARG A 53 0.92 8.35 1.33
N VAL A 54 1.67 7.63 2.16
CA VAL A 54 1.28 6.32 2.68
C VAL A 54 -0.01 6.42 3.50
N LEU A 55 -0.08 7.41 4.39
CA LEU A 55 -1.24 7.62 5.25
C LEU A 55 -2.50 7.92 4.44
N LEU A 56 -2.45 8.92 3.56
CA LEU A 56 -3.60 9.31 2.74
C LEU A 56 -4.04 8.20 1.78
N ALA A 57 -3.08 7.48 1.17
CA ALA A 57 -3.40 6.34 0.32
C ALA A 57 -4.11 5.23 1.10
N THR A 58 -3.70 4.98 2.35
CA THR A 58 -4.32 3.98 3.24
C THR A 58 -5.72 4.39 3.66
N LEU A 59 -5.91 5.65 4.06
CA LEU A 59 -7.22 6.19 4.46
C LEU A 59 -8.22 6.21 3.28
N SER A 60 -7.72 6.34 2.05
CA SER A 60 -8.54 6.34 0.82
C SER A 60 -8.98 4.95 0.33
N ILE A 61 -8.54 3.87 0.98
CA ILE A 61 -8.97 2.50 0.68
C ILE A 61 -10.42 2.33 1.14
N PRO A 62 -11.36 1.96 0.24
CA PRO A 62 -12.73 1.67 0.62
C PRO A 62 -12.83 0.50 1.60
N ASP A 63 -13.85 0.50 2.45
CA ASP A 63 -14.10 -0.64 3.33
C ASP A 63 -14.39 -1.91 2.52
N GLY A 64 -13.80 -3.02 2.95
CA GLY A 64 -13.93 -4.32 2.27
C GLY A 64 -13.19 -4.44 0.93
N ALA A 65 -12.28 -3.52 0.59
CA ALA A 65 -11.51 -3.57 -0.66
C ALA A 65 -10.65 -4.84 -0.85
N ASP A 66 -10.41 -5.59 0.23
CA ASP A 66 -9.69 -6.87 0.25
C ASP A 66 -10.63 -8.10 0.09
N ARG A 67 -11.94 -7.87 -0.05
CA ARG A 67 -12.95 -8.93 -0.16
C ARG A 67 -13.55 -8.98 -1.57
N PRO A 68 -14.04 -10.16 -2.00
CA PRO A 68 -14.84 -10.25 -3.22
C PRO A 68 -16.03 -9.28 -3.18
N SER A 69 -16.21 -8.53 -4.26
CA SER A 69 -17.38 -7.66 -4.42
C SER A 69 -18.67 -8.48 -4.53
N ASP A 70 -19.82 -7.86 -4.30
CA ASP A 70 -21.11 -8.56 -4.46
C ASP A 70 -21.29 -9.08 -5.88
N LEU A 71 -20.85 -8.33 -6.90
CA LEU A 71 -20.85 -8.80 -8.29
C LEU A 71 -19.98 -10.04 -8.48
N THR A 72 -18.80 -10.08 -7.86
CA THR A 72 -17.90 -11.25 -7.91
C THR A 72 -18.58 -12.49 -7.34
N ARG A 73 -19.34 -12.35 -6.25
CA ARG A 73 -20.08 -13.46 -5.63
C ARG A 73 -21.27 -13.90 -6.47
N HIS A 74 -22.04 -12.97 -7.02
CA HIS A 74 -23.17 -13.32 -7.90
C HIS A 74 -22.75 -14.01 -9.21
N LEU A 75 -21.48 -13.85 -9.61
CA LEU A 75 -20.90 -14.49 -10.78
C LEU A 75 -20.15 -15.79 -10.45
N ASP A 76 -20.12 -16.23 -9.18
CA ASP A 76 -19.40 -17.43 -8.72
C ASP A 76 -17.91 -17.47 -9.12
N ILE A 77 -17.23 -16.31 -9.09
CA ILE A 77 -15.80 -16.17 -9.47
C ILE A 77 -14.88 -15.76 -8.31
N GLU A 78 -15.25 -16.07 -7.06
CA GLU A 78 -14.46 -15.73 -5.88
C GLU A 78 -13.08 -16.38 -5.88
N GLU A 79 -12.96 -17.62 -6.36
CA GLU A 79 -11.67 -18.31 -6.44
C GLU A 79 -10.69 -17.57 -7.36
N GLN A 80 -11.18 -17.05 -8.49
CA GLN A 80 -10.39 -16.23 -9.41
C GLN A 80 -9.98 -14.91 -8.75
N HIS A 81 -10.87 -14.29 -7.96
CA HIS A 81 -10.52 -13.08 -7.21
C HIS A 81 -9.38 -13.35 -6.20
N ILE A 82 -9.45 -14.46 -5.46
CA ILE A 82 -8.39 -14.86 -4.52
C ILE A 82 -7.08 -15.14 -5.27
N ALA A 83 -7.13 -15.82 -6.41
CA ALA A 83 -5.95 -16.07 -7.24
C ALA A 83 -5.32 -14.76 -7.75
N ASN A 84 -6.13 -13.80 -8.21
CA ASN A 84 -5.68 -12.49 -8.64
C ASN A 84 -5.02 -11.71 -7.49
N MET A 85 -5.61 -11.72 -6.29
CA MET A 85 -5.02 -11.10 -5.10
C MET A 85 -3.63 -11.66 -4.79
N ARG A 86 -3.47 -12.99 -4.84
CA ARG A 86 -2.16 -13.65 -4.65
C ARG A 86 -1.16 -13.26 -5.73
N LEU A 87 -1.57 -13.27 -6.99
CA LEU A 87 -0.71 -12.87 -8.11
C LEU A 87 -0.19 -11.44 -7.92
N LEU A 88 -1.06 -10.50 -7.59
CA LEU A 88 -0.67 -9.10 -7.36
C LEU A 88 0.25 -8.96 -6.13
N SER A 89 0.04 -9.77 -5.10
CA SER A 89 0.88 -9.77 -3.88
C SER A 89 2.30 -10.21 -4.20
N ASN A 90 2.45 -11.20 -5.08
CA ASN A 90 3.75 -11.67 -5.54
C ASN A 90 4.53 -10.58 -6.30
N LEU A 91 3.84 -9.71 -7.07
CA LEU A 91 4.49 -8.57 -7.74
C LEU A 91 5.15 -7.60 -6.75
N LEU A 92 4.57 -7.44 -5.57
CA LEU A 92 5.10 -6.62 -4.48
C LEU A 92 5.99 -7.40 -3.50
N ARG A 93 6.19 -8.70 -3.73
CA ARG A 93 6.89 -9.63 -2.82
C ARG A 93 6.29 -9.65 -1.42
N LEU A 94 4.97 -9.51 -1.33
CA LEU A 94 4.25 -9.63 -0.07
C LEU A 94 3.98 -11.12 0.22
N PRO A 95 4.33 -11.62 1.41
CA PRO A 95 4.11 -13.02 1.76
C PRO A 95 2.62 -13.36 1.92
N ILE A 96 1.80 -12.35 2.24
CA ILE A 96 0.36 -12.46 2.45
C ILE A 96 -0.30 -11.31 1.69
N ALA A 97 -1.49 -11.56 1.14
CA ALA A 97 -2.26 -10.52 0.48
C ALA A 97 -2.56 -9.36 1.45
N PRO A 98 -2.38 -8.09 1.01
CA PRO A 98 -2.64 -6.95 1.87
C PRO A 98 -4.13 -6.86 2.20
N SER A 99 -4.45 -6.40 3.40
CA SER A 99 -5.79 -5.99 3.80
C SER A 99 -5.75 -4.58 4.35
N ARG A 100 -6.86 -3.84 4.27
CA ARG A 100 -6.95 -2.48 4.82
C ARG A 100 -6.55 -2.45 6.30
N ALA A 101 -7.09 -3.38 7.08
CA ALA A 101 -6.76 -3.52 8.50
C ALA A 101 -5.28 -3.87 8.75
N GLY A 102 -4.70 -4.73 7.91
CA GLY A 102 -3.28 -5.09 8.01
C GLY A 102 -2.36 -3.88 7.75
N ILE A 103 -2.68 -3.09 6.73
CA ILE A 103 -1.93 -1.86 6.42
C ILE A 103 -2.08 -0.85 7.57
N LEU A 104 -3.30 -0.60 8.07
CA LEU A 104 -3.55 0.30 9.20
C LEU A 104 -2.74 -0.07 10.44
N LYS A 105 -2.70 -1.36 10.78
CA LYS A 105 -1.89 -1.87 11.90
C LYS A 105 -0.40 -1.58 11.70
N GLU A 106 0.09 -1.78 10.47
CA GLU A 106 1.51 -1.62 10.16
C GLU A 106 1.94 -0.14 10.13
N ILE A 107 1.12 0.76 9.59
CA ILE A 107 1.43 2.20 9.61
C ILE A 107 1.46 2.75 11.05
N GLY A 108 0.59 2.25 11.93
CA GLY A 108 0.62 2.56 13.36
C GLY A 108 1.91 2.06 14.03
N ARG A 109 2.31 0.81 13.76
CA ARG A 109 3.57 0.23 14.26
C ARG A 109 4.81 1.03 13.85
N LEU A 110 4.79 1.58 12.64
CA LEU A 110 5.89 2.38 12.09
C LEU A 110 5.85 3.86 12.48
N ASN A 111 4.82 4.27 13.24
CA ASN A 111 4.57 5.64 13.65
C ASN A 111 4.41 6.62 12.48
N ILE A 112 3.88 6.14 11.34
CA ILE A 112 3.69 6.94 10.12
C ILE A 112 2.75 8.14 10.37
N PRO A 113 1.65 8.03 11.13
CA PRO A 113 0.80 9.18 11.43
C PRO A 113 1.55 10.35 12.06
N GLU A 114 2.52 10.09 12.94
CA GLU A 114 3.30 11.13 13.61
C GLU A 114 4.38 11.76 12.73
N ILE A 115 4.76 11.09 11.64
CA ILE A 115 5.75 11.60 10.66
C ILE A 115 5.05 12.43 9.57
N ALA A 116 3.78 12.13 9.29
CA ALA A 116 2.97 12.80 8.30
C ALA A 116 2.65 14.25 8.70
N VAL A 117 2.23 15.06 7.71
CA VAL A 117 1.76 16.43 7.97
C VAL A 117 0.50 16.43 8.85
N GLU A 118 0.35 17.48 9.65
CA GLU A 118 -0.74 17.63 10.62
C GLU A 118 -2.12 17.37 10.02
N SER A 119 -2.39 17.96 8.86
CA SER A 119 -3.69 17.85 8.19
C SER A 119 -4.03 16.42 7.75
N ALA A 120 -3.03 15.60 7.46
CA ALA A 120 -3.23 14.18 7.16
C ALA A 120 -3.38 13.36 8.45
N ARG A 121 -2.61 13.69 9.49
CA ARG A 121 -2.69 13.05 10.81
C ARG A 121 -4.07 13.23 11.45
N SER A 122 -4.67 14.41 11.32
CA SER A 122 -6.01 14.70 11.87
C SER A 122 -7.15 13.88 11.25
N LEU A 123 -6.91 13.19 10.12
CA LEU A 123 -7.88 12.33 9.45
C LEU A 123 -7.78 10.84 9.87
N TYR A 124 -6.73 10.48 10.62
CA TYR A 124 -6.43 9.12 11.07
C TYR A 124 -7.08 8.83 12.43
#